data_AF-A0AAW5JTV4-F1
#
_entry.id   AF-A0AAW5JTV4-F1
#
_cell.length_a   1.000
_cell.length_b   1.000
_cell.length_c   1.000
_cell.angle_alpha   90.00
_cell.angle_beta   90.00
_cell.angle_gamma   90.00
#
_symmetry.space_group_name_H-M   'P 1'
#
loop_
_entity.id
_entity.type
_entity.pdbx_description
1 polymer ?
#
loop_
_entity_poly.entity_id
_entity_poly.type
_entity_poly.pdbx_seq_one_letter_code
_entity_poly.pdbx_strand_id
1 'polypeptide(L)'
;MSQNDIDPNTGVAYNPLLWKSNQDETELFKDRSAHMENATNDIDYLQKAGKLSIAAGASYTTPQEDSTVSATRSSVKSETVNASWQAITAAGKFEKTLDEARTKIDNLGYKEVLKVDQQNAKDLIQARKDIVKQAK
;
A
#
# COMPACT_ATOMS: atom_id res chain seq x y z
N MET A 1 -16.04 -26.88 -9.40
CA MET A 1 -16.59 -25.52 -9.33
C MET A 1 -15.80 -24.77 -8.28
N SER A 2 -15.13 -23.70 -8.69
CA SER A 2 -14.47 -22.74 -7.80
C SER A 2 -15.53 -21.86 -7.13
N GLN A 3 -15.24 -21.33 -5.94
CA GLN A 3 -16.17 -20.42 -5.24
C GLN A 3 -16.46 -19.16 -6.05
N ASN A 4 -15.56 -18.75 -6.94
CA ASN A 4 -15.75 -17.57 -7.78
C ASN A 4 -16.40 -17.88 -9.14
N ASP A 5 -16.71 -19.15 -9.44
CA ASP A 5 -17.47 -19.50 -10.64
C ASP A 5 -18.91 -18.96 -10.51
N ILE A 6 -19.45 -18.45 -11.62
CA ILE A 6 -20.83 -17.94 -11.69
C ILE A 6 -21.78 -19.11 -11.97
N ASP A 7 -22.77 -19.28 -11.10
CA ASP A 7 -23.86 -20.22 -11.32
C ASP A 7 -24.71 -19.79 -12.52
N PRO A 8 -24.80 -20.59 -13.59
CA PRO A 8 -25.54 -20.22 -14.79
C PRO A 8 -27.05 -20.09 -14.57
N ASN A 9 -27.60 -20.65 -13.49
CA ASN A 9 -29.04 -20.58 -13.20
C ASN A 9 -29.45 -19.32 -12.46
N THR A 10 -28.54 -18.77 -11.65
CA THR A 10 -28.83 -17.65 -10.72
C THR A 10 -28.03 -16.39 -11.07
N GLY A 11 -26.96 -16.51 -11.85
CA GLY A 11 -26.08 -15.40 -12.23
C GLY A 11 -25.20 -14.89 -11.08
N VAL A 12 -25.15 -15.58 -9.94
CA VAL A 12 -24.32 -15.23 -8.78
C VAL A 12 -23.17 -16.22 -8.60
N ALA A 13 -22.08 -15.79 -7.95
CA ALA A 13 -20.96 -16.67 -7.65
C ALA A 13 -21.33 -17.73 -6.59
N TYR A 14 -20.72 -18.91 -6.61
CA TYR A 14 -20.90 -19.94 -5.57
C TYR A 14 -20.30 -19.57 -4.20
N ASN A 15 -19.68 -18.39 -4.07
CA ASN A 15 -19.15 -17.87 -2.82
C ASN A 15 -20.29 -17.29 -1.95
N PRO A 16 -20.67 -17.94 -0.84
CA PRO A 16 -21.76 -17.48 0.01
C PRO A 16 -21.48 -16.14 0.69
N LEU A 17 -20.22 -15.71 0.78
CA LEU A 17 -19.87 -14.39 1.30
C LEU A 17 -20.29 -13.25 0.37
N LEU A 18 -20.59 -13.56 -0.90
CA LEU A 18 -21.04 -12.59 -1.90
C LEU A 18 -22.56 -12.61 -2.10
N TRP A 19 -23.28 -13.51 -1.42
CA TRP A 19 -24.72 -13.62 -1.58
C TRP A 19 -25.44 -12.50 -0.85
N LYS A 20 -26.44 -11.92 -1.51
CA LYS A 20 -27.26 -10.85 -0.91
C LYS A 20 -27.94 -11.29 0.39
N SER A 21 -28.37 -12.55 0.47
CA SER A 21 -28.96 -13.13 1.68
C SER A 21 -28.03 -13.13 2.90
N ASN A 22 -26.73 -12.99 2.68
CA ASN A 22 -25.71 -13.01 3.71
C ASN A 22 -25.14 -11.62 3.99
N GLN A 23 -25.75 -10.55 3.43
CA GLN A 23 -25.40 -9.18 3.77
C GLN A 23 -25.73 -8.91 5.24
N ASP A 24 -24.83 -8.19 5.90
CA ASP A 24 -25.05 -7.73 7.27
C ASP A 24 -26.11 -6.63 7.27
N GLU A 25 -27.22 -6.86 7.99
CA GLU A 25 -28.31 -5.90 8.17
C GLU A 25 -28.39 -5.37 9.61
N THR A 26 -27.34 -5.56 10.41
CA THR A 26 -27.27 -5.03 11.78
C THR A 26 -27.33 -3.51 11.80
N GLU A 27 -27.80 -2.95 12.92
CA GLU A 27 -27.81 -1.49 13.12
C GLU A 27 -26.41 -0.88 13.00
N LEU A 28 -25.37 -1.62 13.41
CA LEU A 28 -23.98 -1.20 13.21
C LEU A 28 -23.63 -1.06 11.74
N PHE A 29 -24.05 -2.02 10.90
CA PHE A 29 -23.80 -1.94 9.46
C PHE A 29 -24.58 -0.79 8.80
N LYS A 30 -25.83 -0.56 9.21
CA LYS A 30 -26.64 0.56 8.72
C LYS A 30 -26.01 1.92 9.07
N ASP A 31 -25.57 2.08 10.31
CA ASP A 31 -24.87 3.29 10.77
C ASP A 31 -23.58 3.52 9.97
N ARG A 32 -22.74 2.49 9.84
CA ARG A 32 -21.54 2.53 9.00
C ARG A 32 -21.87 2.91 7.56
N SER A 33 -22.91 2.34 6.97
CA SER A 33 -23.34 2.62 5.59
C SER A 33 -23.75 4.09 5.44
N ALA A 34 -24.54 4.64 6.37
CA ALA A 34 -24.94 6.04 6.37
C ALA A 34 -23.73 7.00 6.41
N HIS A 35 -22.69 6.65 7.18
CA HIS A 35 -21.42 7.39 7.24
C HIS A 35 -20.50 7.19 6.03
N MET A 36 -20.77 6.18 5.20
CA MET A 36 -19.95 5.76 4.06
C MET A 36 -20.72 5.90 2.74
N GLU A 37 -21.42 7.02 2.54
CA GLU A 37 -22.16 7.34 1.31
C GLU A 37 -23.22 6.28 0.92
N ASN A 38 -23.86 5.68 1.92
CA ASN A 38 -24.82 4.58 1.76
C ASN A 38 -24.22 3.38 1.00
N ALA A 39 -22.92 3.13 1.17
CA ALA A 39 -22.25 2.04 0.49
C ALA A 39 -22.58 0.67 1.11
N THR A 40 -22.90 -0.30 0.26
CA THR A 40 -23.35 -1.64 0.69
C THR A 40 -22.21 -2.61 1.00
N ASN A 41 -20.96 -2.19 0.81
CA ASN A 41 -19.74 -2.86 1.24
C ASN A 41 -18.55 -1.90 1.09
N ASP A 42 -17.34 -2.35 1.44
CA ASP A 42 -16.13 -1.53 1.37
C ASP A 42 -15.69 -1.21 -0.07
N ILE A 43 -15.86 -2.14 -1.02
CA ILE A 43 -15.49 -1.91 -2.42
C ILE A 43 -16.39 -0.84 -3.05
N ASP A 44 -17.70 -0.90 -2.80
CA ASP A 44 -18.68 0.11 -3.24
C ASP A 44 -18.32 1.50 -2.70
N TYR A 45 -17.96 1.60 -1.42
CA TYR A 45 -17.47 2.84 -0.83
C TYR A 45 -16.20 3.35 -1.52
N LEU A 46 -15.20 2.49 -1.67
CA LEU A 46 -13.93 2.89 -2.28
C LEU A 46 -14.12 3.31 -3.75
N GLN A 47 -15.05 2.69 -4.48
CA GLN A 47 -15.39 3.08 -5.85
C GLN A 47 -16.10 4.45 -5.89
N LYS A 48 -17.18 4.62 -5.11
CA LYS A 48 -17.97 5.87 -5.05
C LYS A 48 -17.12 7.06 -4.62
N ALA A 49 -16.25 6.87 -3.61
CA ALA A 49 -15.38 7.90 -3.09
C ALA A 49 -14.11 8.15 -3.94
N GLY A 50 -13.95 7.47 -5.08
CA GLY A 50 -12.77 7.59 -5.93
C GLY A 50 -11.47 7.15 -5.26
N LYS A 51 -11.55 6.26 -4.26
CA LYS A 51 -10.43 5.72 -3.46
C LYS A 51 -9.96 4.35 -3.94
N LEU A 52 -10.60 3.78 -4.95
CA LEU A 52 -10.16 2.54 -5.59
C LEU A 52 -9.41 2.85 -6.89
N SER A 53 -8.20 2.31 -7.04
CA SER A 53 -7.45 2.34 -8.29
C SER A 53 -7.11 0.91 -8.71
N ILE A 54 -7.30 0.59 -9.98
CA ILE A 54 -6.91 -0.69 -10.56
C ILE A 54 -5.62 -0.48 -11.33
N ALA A 55 -4.61 -1.30 -11.06
CA ALA A 55 -3.35 -1.29 -11.77
C ALA A 55 -3.18 -2.62 -12.51
N ALA A 56 -2.83 -2.58 -13.79
CA ALA A 56 -2.49 -3.79 -14.52
C ALA A 56 -1.30 -4.51 -13.86
N GLY A 57 -1.30 -5.84 -13.92
CA GLY A 57 -0.10 -6.60 -13.60
C GLY A 57 1.02 -6.25 -14.57
N ALA A 58 2.26 -6.23 -14.09
CA ALA A 58 3.45 -6.07 -14.93
C ALA A 58 4.53 -7.05 -14.52
N SER A 59 5.23 -7.61 -15.52
CA SER A 59 6.37 -8.52 -15.32
C SER A 59 7.65 -7.79 -14.89
N TYR A 60 7.55 -6.52 -14.50
CA TYR A 60 8.69 -5.74 -14.04
C TYR A 60 9.25 -6.32 -12.75
N THR A 61 10.56 -6.52 -12.73
CA THR A 61 11.33 -6.86 -11.54
C THR A 61 12.35 -5.75 -11.30
N THR A 62 12.49 -5.30 -10.06
CA THR A 62 13.49 -4.29 -9.72
C THR A 62 14.88 -4.79 -10.09
N PRO A 63 15.71 -3.97 -10.76
CA PRO A 63 17.07 -4.35 -11.09
C PRO A 63 17.90 -4.61 -9.82
N GLN A 64 19.02 -5.33 -9.99
CA GLN A 64 19.97 -5.54 -8.91
C GLN A 64 20.47 -4.18 -8.38
N GLU A 65 20.36 -3.99 -7.07
CA GLU A 65 20.80 -2.76 -6.40
C GLU A 65 22.33 -2.68 -6.40
N ASP A 66 22.83 -1.46 -6.63
CA ASP A 66 24.25 -1.14 -6.49
C ASP A 66 24.73 -1.41 -5.06
N SER A 67 25.92 -1.98 -4.92
CA SER A 67 26.45 -2.37 -3.61
C SER A 67 26.67 -1.19 -2.66
N THR A 68 26.98 0.01 -3.19
CA THR A 68 27.13 1.24 -2.42
C THR A 68 25.76 1.69 -1.89
N VAL A 69 24.73 1.68 -2.74
CA VAL A 69 23.36 2.01 -2.32
C VAL A 69 22.87 1.04 -1.25
N SER A 70 23.18 -0.26 -1.40
CA SER A 70 22.80 -1.28 -0.43
C SER A 70 23.50 -1.12 0.92
N ALA A 71 24.79 -0.76 0.91
CA ALA A 71 25.54 -0.42 2.11
C ALA A 71 24.95 0.83 2.80
N THR A 72 24.68 1.89 2.04
CA THR A 72 24.05 3.11 2.54
C THR A 72 22.67 2.83 3.14
N ARG A 73 21.82 2.04 2.45
CA ARG A 73 20.50 1.62 2.94
C ARG A 73 20.62 0.88 4.27
N SER A 74 21.63 0.02 4.42
CA SER A 74 21.89 -0.70 5.65
C SER A 74 22.25 0.25 6.80
N SER A 75 23.13 1.23 6.56
CA SER A 75 23.47 2.27 7.55
C SER A 75 22.26 3.13 7.94
N VAL A 76 21.47 3.57 6.96
CA VAL A 76 20.23 4.34 7.18
C VAL A 76 19.23 3.54 8.03
N LYS A 77 19.04 2.25 7.72
CA LYS A 77 18.18 1.35 8.49
C LYS A 77 18.65 1.25 9.94
N SER A 78 19.92 0.94 10.15
CA SER A 78 20.49 0.82 11.50
C SER A 78 20.31 2.10 12.30
N GLU A 79 20.57 3.26 11.69
CA GLU A 79 20.40 4.55 12.37
C GLU A 79 18.92 4.83 12.71
N THR A 80 18.01 4.56 11.77
CA THR A 80 16.57 4.77 11.97
C THR A 80 16.05 3.95 13.15
N VAL A 81 16.46 2.67 13.24
CA VAL A 81 16.07 1.79 14.33
C VAL A 81 16.66 2.27 15.66
N ASN A 82 17.96 2.58 15.70
CA ASN A 82 18.63 3.06 16.91
C ASN A 82 18.02 4.36 17.42
N ALA A 83 17.80 5.33 16.53
CA ALA A 83 17.19 6.61 16.84
C ALA A 83 15.75 6.44 17.36
N SER A 84 14.98 5.52 16.78
CA SER A 84 13.61 5.24 17.23
C SER A 84 13.60 4.71 18.67
N TRP A 85 14.51 3.80 19.01
CA TRP A 85 14.67 3.30 20.38
C TRP A 85 15.12 4.39 21.36
N GLN A 86 16.06 5.24 20.93
CA GLN A 86 16.52 6.37 21.75
C GLN A 86 15.40 7.37 21.96
N ALA A 87 14.60 7.67 20.94
CA ALA A 87 13.51 8.64 21.04
C ALA A 87 12.47 8.19 22.06
N ILE A 88 11.98 6.95 21.99
CA ILE A 88 10.95 6.47 22.92
C ILE A 88 11.43 6.38 24.38
N THR A 89 12.75 6.26 24.60
CA THR A 89 13.35 6.23 25.95
C THR A 89 13.84 7.61 26.42
N ALA A 90 13.82 8.62 25.54
CA ALA A 90 14.27 9.97 25.85
C ALA A 90 13.18 10.77 26.55
N ALA A 91 13.14 10.70 27.89
CA ALA A 91 12.21 11.46 28.73
C ALA A 91 12.24 12.97 28.40
N GLY A 92 11.13 13.50 27.88
CA GLY A 92 10.98 14.92 27.52
C GLY A 92 11.84 15.41 26.35
N LYS A 93 12.55 14.52 25.66
CA LYS A 93 13.47 14.87 24.56
C LYS A 93 13.16 14.16 23.23
N PHE A 94 12.03 13.45 23.16
CA PHE A 94 11.61 12.67 22.00
C PHE A 94 11.81 13.40 20.66
N GLU A 95 11.24 14.59 20.50
CA GLU A 95 11.32 15.35 19.23
C GLU A 95 12.74 15.78 18.89
N LYS A 96 13.49 16.26 19.89
CA LYS A 96 14.90 16.63 19.71
C LYS A 96 15.72 15.44 19.20
N THR A 97 15.52 14.26 19.79
CA THR A 97 16.20 13.03 19.36
C THR A 97 15.85 12.67 17.91
N LEU A 98 14.59 12.83 17.51
CA LEU A 98 14.17 12.58 16.12
C LEU A 98 14.77 13.59 15.13
N ASP A 99 14.86 14.88 15.48
CA ASP A 99 15.43 15.89 14.59
C ASP A 99 16.94 15.69 14.35
N GLU A 100 17.67 15.36 15.41
CA GLU A 100 19.08 14.98 15.31
C GLU A 100 19.26 13.73 14.45
N ALA A 101 18.39 12.73 14.63
CA ALA A 101 18.40 11.51 13.83
C ALA A 101 18.09 11.77 12.35
N ARG A 102 17.08 12.59 12.03
CA ARG A 102 16.74 12.98 10.65
C ARG A 102 17.94 13.62 9.96
N THR A 103 18.62 14.54 10.64
CA THR A 103 19.82 15.20 10.12
C THR A 103 20.93 14.20 9.84
N LYS A 104 21.17 13.27 10.77
CA LYS A 104 22.18 12.22 10.61
C LYS A 104 21.84 11.26 9.48
N ILE A 105 20.58 10.83 9.37
CA ILE A 105 20.09 9.95 8.30
C ILE A 105 20.24 10.62 6.92
N ASP A 106 19.95 11.92 6.82
CA ASP A 106 20.16 12.68 5.58
C ASP A 106 21.66 12.68 5.20
N ASN A 107 22.53 12.96 6.17
CA ASN A 107 23.99 12.95 5.99
C ASN A 107 24.57 11.57 5.66
N LEU A 108 23.91 10.48 6.07
CA LEU A 108 24.29 9.11 5.69
C LEU A 108 24.05 8.83 4.19
N GLY A 109 23.27 9.66 3.49
CA GLY A 109 22.96 9.48 2.08
C GLY A 109 21.56 8.92 1.82
N TYR A 110 20.61 9.12 2.74
CA TYR A 110 19.20 8.69 2.57
C TYR A 110 18.61 9.12 1.22
N LYS A 111 18.93 10.33 0.75
CA LYS A 111 18.43 10.86 -0.53
C LYS A 111 18.83 10.02 -1.74
N GLU A 112 20.01 9.41 -1.73
CA GLU A 112 20.45 8.55 -2.84
C GLU A 112 19.68 7.22 -2.86
N VAL A 113 19.43 6.65 -1.68
CA VAL A 113 18.57 5.46 -1.53
C VAL A 113 17.15 5.78 -1.99
N LEU A 114 16.59 6.91 -1.54
CA LEU A 114 15.25 7.37 -1.93
C LEU A 114 15.14 7.56 -3.44
N LYS A 115 16.17 8.12 -4.09
CA LYS A 115 16.19 8.32 -5.54
C LYS A 115 16.09 7.00 -6.31
N VAL A 116 16.83 5.97 -5.88
CA VAL A 116 16.76 4.62 -6.48
C VAL A 116 15.36 4.03 -6.29
N ASP A 117 14.80 4.11 -5.09
CA ASP A 117 13.44 3.60 -4.81
C ASP A 117 12.37 4.32 -5.65
N GLN A 118 12.48 5.64 -5.78
CA GLN A 118 11.58 6.43 -6.62
C GLN A 118 11.70 6.08 -8.10
N GLN A 119 12.91 5.80 -8.59
CA GLN A 119 13.10 5.38 -9.97
C GLN A 119 12.49 4.01 -10.22
N ASN A 120 12.76 3.05 -9.34
CA ASN A 120 12.16 1.71 -9.39
C ASN A 120 10.62 1.76 -9.41
N ALA A 121 10.02 2.65 -8.61
CA ALA A 121 8.57 2.86 -8.61
C ALA A 121 8.05 3.46 -9.92
N LYS A 122 8.76 4.44 -10.49
CA LYS A 122 8.43 5.03 -11.80
C LYS A 122 8.49 3.98 -12.91
N ASP A 123 9.51 3.15 -12.92
CA ASP A 123 9.71 2.11 -13.93
C ASP A 123 8.62 1.03 -13.85
N LEU A 124 8.22 0.60 -12.64
CA LEU A 124 7.06 -0.27 -12.46
C LEU A 124 5.78 0.37 -12.99
N ILE A 125 5.51 1.64 -12.66
CA ILE A 125 4.32 2.35 -13.14
C ILE A 125 4.34 2.44 -14.67
N GLN A 126 5.49 2.70 -15.27
CA GLN A 126 5.64 2.77 -16.71
C GLN A 126 5.38 1.41 -17.37
N ALA A 127 5.96 0.33 -16.84
CA ALA A 127 5.72 -1.02 -17.32
C ALA A 127 4.22 -1.40 -17.29
N ARG A 128 3.51 -1.00 -16.22
CA ARG A 128 2.05 -1.19 -16.12
C ARG A 128 1.28 -0.40 -17.19
N LYS A 129 1.67 0.84 -17.45
CA LYS A 129 1.05 1.68 -18.49
C LYS A 129 1.25 1.08 -19.88
N ASP A 130 2.41 0.50 -20.15
CA ASP A 130 2.72 -0.06 -21.47
C ASP A 130 1.95 -1.36 -21.73
N ILE A 131 1.72 -2.19 -20.71
CA ILE A 131 0.83 -3.35 -20.81
C ILE A 131 -0.61 -2.94 -21.14
N VAL A 132 -1.13 -1.90 -20.49
CA VAL A 132 -2.48 -1.39 -20.79
C VAL A 132 -2.59 -0.89 -22.24
N LYS A 133 -1.53 -0.32 -22.81
CA LYS A 133 -1.50 0.09 -24.23
C LYS A 133 -1.46 -1.10 -25.19
N GLN A 134 -0.71 -2.15 -24.86
CA GLN A 134 -0.60 -3.36 -25.69
C GLN A 134 -1.88 -4.20 -25.70
N ALA A 135 -2.70 -4.11 -24.64
CA ALA A 135 -3.97 -4.82 -24.52
C ALA A 135 -5.14 -4.13 -25.24
N LYS A 136 -4.91 -2.99 -25.90
CA LYS A 136 -5.88 -2.26 -26.73
C LYS A 136 -5.56 -2.46 -28.21
#